data_AF-A0A162FTN0-F1
#
_entry.id   AF-A0A162FTN0-F1
#
_cell.length_a   1.000
_cell.length_b   1.000
_cell.length_c   1.000
_cell.angle_alpha   90.00
_cell.angle_beta   90.00
_cell.angle_gamma   90.00
#
_symmetry.space_group_name_H-M   'P 1'
#
loop_
_entity.id
_entity.type
_entity.pdbx_description
1 polymer ?
#
loop_
_entity_poly.entity_id
_entity_poly.type
_entity_poly.pdbx_seq_one_letter_code
_entity_poly.pdbx_strand_id
1 'polypeptide(L)'
;MYVLLLLMSANLVACSQDDGNVEVSITSSPLPLIPATAISCLAQENAGDDVATADISASYFKVPTITFNRKDTSKTLIIAFIRVSIQIPGSATPVTCEYGGDQLAALRANWFASATKEAAVPIGEVSYATTCPMYCGGINATNQFVATGTMEVFGLERDANQDETPVKVQTPITIQSY
;
A
#
# COMPACT_ATOMS: atom_id res chain seq x y z
N MET A 1 -25.18 -51.40 -30.68
CA MET A 1 -25.07 -50.83 -29.32
C MET A 1 -23.99 -49.77 -29.38
N TYR A 2 -24.40 -48.51 -29.53
CA TYR A 2 -23.51 -47.35 -29.73
C TYR A 2 -23.14 -46.75 -28.37
N VAL A 3 -21.84 -46.52 -28.13
CA VAL A 3 -21.39 -45.60 -27.08
C VAL A 3 -20.36 -44.67 -27.72
N LEU A 4 -20.82 -43.47 -28.08
CA LEU A 4 -20.01 -42.36 -28.56
C LEU A 4 -19.66 -41.53 -27.30
N LEU A 5 -18.41 -41.60 -26.86
CA LEU A 5 -17.88 -40.79 -25.75
C LEU A 5 -17.42 -39.44 -26.31
N LEU A 6 -18.24 -38.40 -26.10
CA LEU A 6 -17.86 -37.01 -26.31
C LEU A 6 -16.99 -36.56 -25.12
N LEU A 7 -15.69 -36.39 -25.35
CA LEU A 7 -14.79 -35.67 -24.46
C LEU A 7 -14.96 -34.16 -24.72
N MET A 8 -15.72 -33.49 -23.85
CA MET A 8 -15.67 -32.03 -23.72
C MET A 8 -14.36 -31.65 -23.03
N SER A 9 -13.33 -31.30 -23.80
CA SER A 9 -12.19 -30.55 -23.28
C SER A 9 -12.62 -29.10 -23.09
N ALA A 10 -12.92 -28.72 -21.84
CA ALA A 10 -13.08 -27.34 -21.45
C ALA A 10 -11.76 -26.61 -21.73
N ASN A 11 -11.75 -25.77 -22.76
CA ASN A 11 -10.71 -24.77 -22.96
C ASN A 11 -10.82 -23.79 -21.79
N LEU A 12 -10.01 -23.99 -20.75
CA LEU A 12 -9.66 -22.94 -19.82
C LEU A 12 -8.95 -21.87 -20.64
N VAL A 13 -9.71 -20.86 -21.07
CA VAL A 13 -9.16 -19.59 -21.53
C VAL A 13 -8.32 -19.07 -20.37
N ALA A 14 -7.01 -19.23 -20.51
CA ALA A 14 -6.06 -18.47 -19.72
C ALA A 14 -6.35 -17.00 -20.02
N CYS A 15 -7.00 -16.32 -19.07
CA CYS A 15 -7.08 -14.87 -19.09
C CYS A 15 -5.64 -14.36 -19.11
N SER A 16 -5.28 -13.83 -20.28
CA SER A 16 -4.10 -13.02 -20.54
C SER A 16 -3.78 -12.14 -19.34
N GLN A 17 -2.52 -12.20 -18.91
CA GLN A 17 -1.96 -11.37 -17.86
C GLN A 17 -2.34 -9.90 -18.07
N ASP A 18 -2.94 -9.34 -17.03
CA ASP A 18 -3.37 -7.95 -16.92
C ASP A 18 -2.18 -7.03 -17.17
N ASP A 19 -2.31 -6.18 -18.17
CA ASP A 19 -1.45 -5.01 -18.36
C ASP A 19 -1.92 -3.94 -17.35
N GLY A 20 -1.68 -4.22 -16.05
CA GLY A 20 -2.36 -3.59 -14.92
C GLY A 20 -2.55 -2.08 -15.05
N ASN A 21 -3.77 -1.62 -14.79
CA ASN A 21 -4.15 -0.22 -14.95
C ASN A 21 -3.40 0.73 -14.00
N VAL A 22 -3.09 0.22 -12.80
CA VAL A 22 -2.51 0.98 -11.70
C VAL A 22 -1.07 0.57 -11.50
N GLU A 23 -0.17 1.55 -11.48
CA GLU A 23 1.22 1.41 -11.08
C GLU A 23 1.45 2.15 -9.75
N VAL A 24 2.30 1.62 -8.89
CA VAL A 24 2.66 2.24 -7.60
C VAL A 24 4.16 2.45 -7.54
N SER A 25 4.57 3.69 -7.26
CA SER A 25 5.97 4.06 -7.07
C SER A 25 6.21 4.76 -5.74
N ILE A 26 7.46 4.68 -5.27
CA ILE A 26 7.94 5.35 -4.06
C ILE A 26 9.12 6.24 -4.41
N THR A 27 9.22 7.41 -3.76
CA THR A 27 10.17 8.46 -4.17
C THR A 27 11.61 8.22 -3.70
N SER A 28 11.84 7.28 -2.78
CA SER A 28 13.19 7.02 -2.24
C SER A 28 13.42 5.55 -1.93
N SER A 29 14.60 5.04 -2.31
CA SER A 29 15.11 3.71 -1.96
C SER A 29 16.65 3.73 -2.06
N PRO A 30 17.41 3.10 -1.13
CA PRO A 30 16.93 2.42 0.07
C PRO A 30 16.43 3.39 1.14
N LEU A 31 15.48 2.96 1.95
CA LEU A 31 14.94 3.73 3.07
C LEU A 31 15.78 3.49 4.34
N PRO A 32 16.23 4.54 5.04
CA PRO A 32 17.01 4.39 6.26
C PRO A 32 16.15 3.86 7.41
N LEU A 33 16.70 2.93 8.19
CA LEU A 33 16.19 2.57 9.50
C LEU A 33 16.66 3.60 10.54
N ILE A 34 15.72 4.20 11.26
CA ILE A 34 15.95 5.25 12.23
C ILE A 34 15.76 4.67 13.64
N PRO A 35 16.77 4.67 14.53
CA PRO A 35 16.68 4.07 15.86
C PRO A 35 16.05 5.03 16.89
N ALA A 36 14.81 5.44 16.67
CA ALA A 36 14.07 6.33 17.55
C ALA A 36 12.57 6.02 17.50
N THR A 37 11.77 6.55 18.41
CA THR A 37 10.30 6.55 18.27
C THR A 37 9.84 7.65 17.30
N ALA A 38 8.63 7.52 16.74
CA ALA A 38 8.04 8.55 15.88
C ALA A 38 6.55 8.79 16.17
N ILE A 39 6.05 9.89 15.61
CA ILE A 39 4.63 10.28 15.59
C ILE A 39 4.14 10.04 14.16
N SER A 40 3.09 9.22 14.00
CA SER A 40 2.45 8.96 12.71
C SER A 40 1.60 10.13 12.24
N CYS A 41 1.25 10.10 10.95
CA CYS A 41 0.30 11.05 10.37
C CYS A 41 -1.05 11.02 11.10
N LEU A 42 -1.54 9.83 11.44
CA LEU A 42 -2.81 9.69 12.14
C LEU A 42 -2.74 10.27 13.56
N ALA A 43 -1.63 10.03 14.28
CA ALA A 43 -1.44 10.61 15.61
C ALA A 43 -1.36 12.14 15.54
N GLN A 44 -0.72 12.70 14.51
CA GLN A 44 -0.67 14.14 14.28
C GLN A 44 -2.07 14.71 13.99
N GLU A 45 -2.86 14.06 13.13
CA GLU A 45 -4.22 14.50 12.80
C GLU A 45 -5.18 14.41 14.00
N ASN A 46 -5.09 13.32 14.77
CA ASN A 46 -5.94 13.11 15.96
C ASN A 46 -5.64 14.10 17.09
N ALA A 47 -4.41 14.61 17.18
CA ALA A 47 -4.05 15.60 18.17
C ALA A 47 -4.62 17.00 17.85
N GLY A 48 -4.83 17.32 16.57
CA GLY A 48 -5.32 18.64 16.17
C GLY A 48 -4.39 19.77 16.64
N ASP A 49 -4.88 20.64 17.52
CA ASP A 49 -4.11 21.74 18.12
C ASP A 49 -3.27 21.30 19.34
N ASP A 50 -3.50 20.09 19.86
CA ASP A 50 -2.74 19.53 20.98
C ASP A 50 -1.39 18.92 20.52
N VAL A 51 -0.53 18.63 21.50
CA VAL A 51 0.76 17.96 21.23
C VAL A 51 0.53 16.47 20.98
N ALA A 52 0.79 16.03 19.75
CA ALA A 52 0.72 14.62 19.38
C ALA A 52 1.72 13.77 20.15
N THR A 53 1.30 12.57 20.55
CA THR A 53 2.14 11.59 21.24
C THR A 53 2.73 10.59 20.26
N ALA A 54 3.97 10.14 20.53
CA ALA A 54 4.59 9.10 19.74
C ALA A 54 3.81 7.78 19.84
N ASP A 55 3.39 7.25 18.70
CA ASP A 55 2.65 6.00 18.54
C ASP A 55 3.47 4.94 17.78
N ILE A 56 4.57 5.33 17.15
CA ILE A 56 5.51 4.41 16.51
C ILE A 56 6.61 4.05 17.51
N SER A 57 6.54 2.83 18.03
CA SER A 57 7.50 2.29 18.98
C SER A 57 8.79 1.81 18.32
N ALA A 58 9.94 2.02 18.98
CA ALA A 58 11.26 1.52 18.56
C ALA A 58 11.66 1.96 17.14
N SER A 59 12.74 1.37 16.60
CA SER A 59 13.27 1.77 15.30
C SER A 59 12.23 1.65 14.19
N TYR A 60 12.22 2.62 13.28
CA TYR A 60 11.26 2.70 12.17
C TYR A 60 11.95 3.07 10.86
N PHE A 61 11.30 2.76 9.75
CA PHE A 61 11.55 3.43 8.47
C PHE A 61 10.27 4.14 8.03
N LYS A 62 10.41 5.12 7.13
CA LYS A 62 9.29 5.85 6.54
C LYS A 62 9.27 5.64 5.04
N VAL A 63 8.09 5.43 4.47
CA VAL A 63 7.84 5.53 3.01
C VAL A 63 7.37 6.96 2.74
N PRO A 64 8.21 7.85 2.18
CA PRO A 64 7.92 9.29 2.20
C PRO A 64 6.68 9.69 1.42
N THR A 65 6.55 9.15 0.21
CA THR A 65 5.46 9.44 -0.71
C THR A 65 5.18 8.17 -1.50
N ILE A 66 3.90 7.81 -1.56
CA ILE A 66 3.38 6.71 -2.38
C ILE A 66 2.61 7.36 -3.51
N THR A 67 3.01 7.10 -4.74
CA THR A 67 2.37 7.65 -5.94
C THR A 67 1.64 6.55 -6.69
N PHE A 68 0.37 6.77 -6.94
CA PHE A 68 -0.49 5.92 -7.76
C PHE A 68 -0.55 6.52 -9.18
N ASN A 69 -0.05 5.78 -10.18
CA ASN A 69 -0.06 6.18 -11.59
C ASN A 69 -1.11 5.38 -12.37
N ARG A 70 -2.00 6.13 -13.02
CA ARG A 70 -3.22 5.77 -13.76
C ARG A 70 -3.03 5.60 -15.26
N LYS A 71 -3.18 4.42 -15.89
CA LYS A 71 -3.27 4.35 -17.38
C LYS A 71 -4.67 4.77 -17.88
N ASP A 72 -5.70 4.25 -17.24
CA ASP A 72 -7.12 4.55 -17.41
C ASP A 72 -7.62 5.23 -16.14
N THR A 73 -8.13 6.45 -16.31
CA THR A 73 -8.61 7.31 -15.23
C THR A 73 -10.14 7.45 -15.23
N SER A 74 -10.84 6.63 -16.02
CA SER A 74 -12.31 6.66 -16.16
C SER A 74 -13.06 6.19 -14.91
N LYS A 75 -12.41 5.36 -14.08
CA LYS A 75 -12.95 4.83 -12.82
C LYS A 75 -12.33 5.54 -11.62
N THR A 76 -13.01 5.52 -10.47
CA THR A 76 -12.38 5.90 -9.19
C THR A 76 -11.56 4.72 -8.68
N LEU A 77 -10.31 4.95 -8.26
CA LEU A 77 -9.51 3.92 -7.57
C LEU A 77 -9.65 4.11 -6.07
N ILE A 78 -10.12 3.10 -5.36
CA ILE A 78 -10.31 3.10 -3.91
C ILE A 78 -9.25 2.20 -3.31
N ILE A 79 -8.41 2.75 -2.44
CA ILE A 79 -7.40 1.99 -1.74
C ILE A 79 -8.03 1.42 -0.47
N ALA A 80 -7.96 0.10 -0.29
CA ALA A 80 -8.50 -0.60 0.87
C ALA A 80 -7.44 -0.72 1.97
N PHE A 81 -6.23 -1.18 1.61
CA PHE A 81 -5.08 -1.18 2.51
C PHE A 81 -3.75 -1.24 1.76
N ILE A 82 -2.70 -0.81 2.45
CA ILE A 82 -1.31 -0.91 2.02
C ILE A 82 -0.59 -1.79 3.05
N ARG A 83 0.13 -2.80 2.57
CA ARG A 83 0.94 -3.69 3.41
C ARG A 83 2.39 -3.63 2.96
N VAL A 84 3.30 -3.41 3.89
CA VAL A 84 4.73 -3.62 3.68
C VAL A 84 5.16 -4.87 4.44
N SER A 85 5.86 -5.78 3.77
CA SER A 85 6.43 -7.00 4.37
C SER A 85 7.90 -7.11 4.01
N ILE A 86 8.77 -7.19 5.04
CA ILE A 86 10.22 -7.24 4.86
C ILE A 86 10.81 -8.29 5.81
N GLN A 87 11.62 -9.19 5.26
CA GLN A 87 12.39 -10.14 6.06
C GLN A 87 13.72 -9.49 6.48
N ILE A 88 13.85 -9.16 7.76
CA ILE A 88 15.10 -8.63 8.32
C ILE A 88 16.10 -9.79 8.53
N PRO A 89 17.37 -9.66 8.09
CA PRO A 89 18.40 -10.63 8.40
C PRO A 89 18.55 -10.85 9.91
N GLY A 90 18.49 -12.11 10.35
CA GLY A 90 18.56 -12.46 11.77
C GLY A 90 17.24 -12.35 12.55
N SER A 91 16.15 -11.88 11.92
CA SER A 91 14.80 -11.94 12.52
C SER A 91 14.12 -13.28 12.19
N ALA A 92 13.43 -13.87 13.16
CA ALA A 92 12.63 -15.08 12.95
C ALA A 92 11.33 -14.83 12.18
N THR A 93 10.79 -13.60 12.27
CA THR A 93 9.53 -13.20 11.63
C THR A 93 9.73 -11.99 10.73
N PRO A 94 9.03 -11.92 9.58
CA PRO A 94 8.99 -10.71 8.78
C PRO A 94 8.42 -9.54 9.59
N VAL A 95 8.97 -8.35 9.36
CA VAL A 95 8.33 -7.10 9.79
C VAL A 95 7.18 -6.85 8.82
N THR A 96 5.98 -6.70 9.36
CA THR A 96 4.78 -6.37 8.60
C THR A 96 4.17 -5.07 9.12
N CYS A 97 3.82 -4.18 8.21
CA CYS A 97 3.27 -2.86 8.49
C CYS A 97 2.05 -2.65 7.59
N GLU A 98 0.88 -2.44 8.18
CA GLU A 98 -0.40 -2.38 7.46
C GLU A 98 -1.13 -1.07 7.75
N TYR A 99 -1.53 -0.38 6.68
CA TYR A 99 -2.33 0.83 6.75
C TYR A 99 -3.66 0.56 6.05
N GLY A 100 -4.75 0.59 6.81
CA GLY A 100 -6.12 0.54 6.32
C GLY A 100 -6.99 1.54 7.10
N GLY A 101 -8.20 1.78 6.63
CA GLY A 101 -9.14 2.71 7.29
C GLY A 101 -8.51 4.09 7.57
N ASP A 102 -8.60 4.54 8.82
CA ASP A 102 -8.10 5.85 9.26
C ASP A 102 -6.60 6.04 9.05
N GLN A 103 -5.78 5.00 9.22
CA GLN A 103 -4.33 5.09 8.96
C GLN A 103 -4.05 5.41 7.49
N LEU A 104 -4.82 4.80 6.60
CA LEU A 104 -4.71 5.04 5.17
C LEU A 104 -5.22 6.45 4.82
N ALA A 105 -6.36 6.86 5.39
CA ALA A 105 -6.88 8.22 5.21
C ALA A 105 -5.86 9.28 5.69
N ALA A 106 -5.07 8.99 6.74
CA ALA A 106 -4.08 9.91 7.30
C ALA A 106 -2.89 10.16 6.37
N LEU A 107 -2.70 9.31 5.36
CA LEU A 107 -1.67 9.54 4.36
C LEU A 107 -2.01 10.74 3.46
N ARG A 108 -3.28 11.19 3.45
CA ARG A 108 -3.70 12.36 2.66
C ARG A 108 -4.88 13.12 3.27
N ALA A 109 -4.66 14.40 3.58
CA ALA A 109 -5.62 15.23 4.31
C ALA A 109 -7.05 15.30 3.71
N ASN A 110 -7.20 15.26 2.38
CA ASN A 110 -8.52 15.34 1.75
C ASN A 110 -9.31 14.01 1.81
N TRP A 111 -8.68 12.88 2.12
CA TRP A 111 -9.38 11.62 2.33
C TRP A 111 -10.21 11.66 3.63
N PHE A 112 -9.66 12.22 4.71
CA PHE A 112 -10.42 12.45 5.93
C PHE A 112 -11.50 13.51 5.79
N ALA A 113 -11.35 14.49 4.90
CA ALA A 113 -12.40 15.47 4.64
C ALA A 113 -13.53 14.93 3.74
N SER A 114 -13.39 13.72 3.16
CA SER A 114 -14.40 13.11 2.30
C SER A 114 -15.64 12.66 3.09
N ALA A 115 -16.82 12.83 2.48
CA ALA A 115 -18.09 12.33 3.02
C ALA A 115 -18.12 10.80 3.13
N THR A 116 -17.40 10.10 2.25
CA THR A 116 -17.35 8.62 2.24
C THR A 116 -16.23 8.05 3.12
N LYS A 117 -15.30 8.88 3.59
CA LYS A 117 -14.09 8.47 4.34
C LYS A 117 -13.28 7.37 3.64
N GLU A 118 -13.35 7.33 2.31
CA GLU A 118 -12.59 6.40 1.48
C GLU A 118 -11.29 7.05 1.02
N ALA A 119 -10.21 6.26 1.00
CA ALA A 119 -8.95 6.64 0.38
C ALA A 119 -9.05 6.52 -1.15
N ALA A 120 -9.72 7.49 -1.75
CA ALA A 120 -10.06 7.49 -3.18
C ALA A 120 -9.10 8.36 -4.01
N VAL A 121 -8.59 7.80 -5.09
CA VAL A 121 -8.00 8.51 -6.22
C VAL A 121 -9.12 8.80 -7.22
N PRO A 122 -9.53 10.08 -7.40
CA PRO A 122 -10.70 10.40 -8.21
C PRO A 122 -10.46 10.17 -9.71
N ILE A 123 -11.57 10.17 -10.46
CA ILE A 123 -11.58 10.12 -11.92
C ILE A 123 -10.75 11.29 -12.49
N GLY A 124 -10.04 11.02 -13.59
CA GLY A 124 -9.19 12.01 -14.27
C GLY A 124 -7.79 12.17 -13.69
N GLU A 125 -7.49 11.60 -12.52
CA GLU A 125 -6.15 11.69 -11.91
C GLU A 125 -5.20 10.64 -12.49
N VAL A 126 -4.26 11.11 -13.33
CA VAL A 126 -3.20 10.27 -13.92
C VAL A 126 -2.11 9.94 -12.92
N SER A 127 -1.82 10.85 -11.98
CA SER A 127 -0.81 10.65 -10.94
C SER A 127 -1.29 11.25 -9.64
N TYR A 128 -1.35 10.43 -8.59
CA TYR A 128 -1.91 10.82 -7.31
C TYR A 128 -1.00 10.36 -6.17
N ALA A 129 -0.47 11.31 -5.40
CA ALA A 129 0.53 11.03 -4.37
C ALA A 129 -0.04 11.21 -2.94
N THR A 130 0.44 10.43 -1.99
CA THR A 130 0.21 10.71 -0.57
C THR A 130 0.93 12.00 -0.16
N THR A 131 0.40 12.71 0.83
CA THR A 131 1.00 13.96 1.35
C THR A 131 1.71 13.75 2.68
N CYS A 132 1.51 12.59 3.31
CA CYS A 132 2.13 12.24 4.57
C CYS A 132 2.84 10.87 4.46
N PRO A 133 4.00 10.69 5.12
CA PRO A 133 4.74 9.43 5.07
C PRO A 133 4.02 8.29 5.80
N MET A 134 4.11 7.08 5.24
CA MET A 134 3.76 5.86 5.97
C MET A 134 4.92 5.45 6.87
N TYR A 135 4.66 5.30 8.18
CA TYR A 135 5.66 4.87 9.16
C TYR A 135 5.51 3.39 9.48
N CYS A 136 6.62 2.67 9.42
CA CYS A 136 6.70 1.26 9.77
C CYS A 136 7.75 1.06 10.86
N GLY A 137 7.27 0.87 12.10
CA GLY A 137 8.10 0.73 13.31
C GLY A 137 8.05 -0.66 13.92
N GLY A 138 8.52 -0.78 15.16
CA GLY A 138 8.61 -2.05 15.88
C GLY A 138 9.80 -2.92 15.45
N ILE A 139 10.80 -2.33 14.79
CA ILE A 139 11.92 -3.06 14.20
C ILE A 139 13.05 -3.15 15.22
N ASN A 140 13.28 -4.36 15.74
CA ASN A 140 14.40 -4.65 16.63
C ASN A 140 15.58 -5.18 15.81
N ALA A 141 16.38 -4.28 15.27
CA ALA A 141 17.63 -4.63 14.59
C ALA A 141 18.79 -3.86 15.22
N THR A 142 19.86 -4.59 15.57
CA THR A 142 21.05 -4.05 16.25
C THR A 142 22.29 -4.04 15.36
N ASN A 143 22.22 -4.66 14.19
CA ASN A 143 23.35 -4.80 13.25
C ASN A 143 23.07 -4.01 11.97
N GLN A 144 24.12 -3.69 11.22
CA GLN A 144 24.00 -3.16 9.87
C GLN A 144 23.43 -4.22 8.92
N PHE A 145 22.49 -3.82 8.06
CA PHE A 145 21.93 -4.70 7.05
C PHE A 145 21.31 -3.91 5.90
N VAL A 146 21.11 -4.61 4.78
CA VAL A 146 20.21 -4.20 3.70
C VAL A 146 19.20 -5.32 3.51
N ALA A 147 17.92 -4.97 3.46
CA ALA A 147 16.84 -5.93 3.27
C ALA A 147 15.86 -5.43 2.22
N THR A 148 15.47 -6.30 1.31
CA THR A 148 14.41 -6.03 0.33
C THR A 148 13.16 -6.81 0.72
N GLY A 149 12.02 -6.14 0.66
CA GLY A 149 10.72 -6.74 0.81
C GLY A 149 9.75 -6.20 -0.24
N THR A 150 8.47 -6.32 0.06
CA THR A 150 7.39 -5.98 -0.87
C THR A 150 6.43 -5.03 -0.20
N MET A 151 6.08 -3.95 -0.90
CA MET A 151 4.90 -3.16 -0.63
C MET A 151 3.77 -3.64 -1.54
N GLU A 152 2.66 -4.05 -0.93
CA GLU A 152 1.43 -4.45 -1.60
C GLU A 152 0.38 -3.36 -1.38
N VAL A 153 -0.28 -2.94 -2.45
CA VAL A 153 -1.45 -2.07 -2.40
C VAL A 153 -2.64 -2.89 -2.86
N PHE A 154 -3.68 -2.93 -2.04
CA PHE A 154 -4.94 -3.57 -2.35
C PHE A 154 -6.03 -2.51 -2.45
N GLY A 155 -6.86 -2.61 -3.48
CA GLY A 155 -7.92 -1.65 -3.74
C GLY A 155 -8.96 -2.19 -4.69
N LEU A 156 -9.81 -1.29 -5.15
CA LEU A 156 -10.92 -1.54 -6.06
C LEU A 156 -11.00 -0.40 -7.07
N GLU A 157 -11.29 -0.69 -8.32
CA GLU A 157 -11.75 0.32 -9.27
C GLU A 157 -13.27 0.30 -9.32
N ARG A 158 -13.88 1.45 -9.03
CA ARG A 158 -15.32 1.64 -9.02
C ARG A 158 -15.74 2.51 -10.21
N ASP A 159 -16.67 2.00 -11.01
CA ASP A 159 -17.21 2.75 -12.15
C ASP A 159 -18.45 3.58 -11.79
N ALA A 160 -19.06 4.23 -12.79
CA ALA A 160 -20.26 5.06 -12.60
C ALA A 160 -21.49 4.25 -12.15
N ASN A 161 -21.55 2.95 -12.43
CA ASN A 161 -22.63 2.05 -12.02
C ASN A 161 -22.40 1.46 -10.61
N GLN A 162 -21.31 1.84 -9.93
CA GLN A 162 -20.84 1.27 -8.67
C GLN A 162 -20.33 -0.17 -8.80
N ASP A 163 -20.01 -0.64 -10.01
CA ASP A 163 -19.37 -1.94 -10.19
C ASP A 163 -17.90 -1.86 -9.77
N GLU A 164 -17.47 -2.81 -8.94
CA GLU A 164 -16.15 -2.82 -8.33
C GLU A 164 -15.27 -3.94 -8.90
N THR A 165 -14.06 -3.57 -9.37
CA THR A 165 -13.05 -4.51 -9.85
C THR A 165 -11.85 -4.53 -8.90
N PRO A 166 -11.45 -5.67 -8.31
CA PRO A 166 -10.29 -5.74 -7.44
C PRO A 166 -8.99 -5.34 -8.14
N VAL A 167 -8.15 -4.59 -7.43
CA VAL A 167 -6.80 -4.23 -7.84
C VAL A 167 -5.81 -4.67 -6.78
N LYS A 168 -4.73 -5.30 -7.23
CA LYS A 168 -3.56 -5.60 -6.41
C LYS A 168 -2.31 -5.13 -7.16
N VAL A 169 -1.54 -4.27 -6.53
CA VAL A 169 -0.24 -3.82 -7.05
C VAL A 169 0.84 -4.22 -6.05
N GLN A 170 1.99 -4.64 -6.56
CA GLN A 170 3.15 -4.98 -5.75
C GLN A 170 4.36 -4.20 -6.27
N THR A 171 5.12 -3.61 -5.36
CA THR A 171 6.35 -2.89 -5.69
C THR A 171 7.45 -3.25 -4.68
N PRO A 172 8.69 -3.47 -5.13
CA PRO A 172 9.78 -3.80 -4.23
C PRO A 172 10.14 -2.59 -3.36
N ILE A 173 10.52 -2.85 -2.12
CA ILE A 173 10.99 -1.82 -1.18
C ILE A 173 12.27 -2.31 -0.52
N THR A 174 13.28 -1.43 -0.46
CA THR A 174 14.56 -1.75 0.19
C THR A 174 14.76 -0.83 1.37
N ILE A 175 15.18 -1.42 2.49
CA ILE A 175 15.55 -0.69 3.70
C ILE A 175 17.01 -0.97 4.06
N GLN A 176 17.64 -0.02 4.74
CA GLN A 176 19.04 -0.11 5.14
C GLN A 176 19.22 0.38 6.58
N SER A 177 19.92 -0.41 7.40
CA SER A 177 20.43 0.01 8.70
C SER A 177 21.92 0.33 8.59
N TYR A 178 22.29 1.51 9.08
CA TYR A 178 23.67 1.99 9.16
C TYR A 178 24.28 1.76 10.54
#